data_AF-A0AAV9UFF5-F1
#
_entry.id   AF-A0AAV9UFF5-F1
#
_cell.length_a   1.000
_cell.length_b   1.000
_cell.length_c   1.000
_cell.angle_alpha   90.00
_cell.angle_beta   90.00
_cell.angle_gamma   90.00
#
_symmetry.space_group_name_H-M   'P 1'
#
loop_
_entity.id
_entity.type
_entity.pdbx_description
1 polymer ?
#
loop_
_entity_poly.entity_id
_entity_poly.type
_entity_poly.pdbx_seq_one_letter_code
_entity_poly.pdbx_strand_id
1 'polypeptide(L)'
;MAGLPPPPGWSGPMMAGAPPGPSVPLTAPPPPGYRPAADPQAVKLEQKKKEWLRTQKSRFGEKRKGGFVETQKSDMPPEHLRKIVKDIGDVSQKKFSADKRAYLGSLKYMAYDPE
;
A
#
# COMPACT_ATOMS: atom_id res chain seq x y z
N MET A 1 9.37 45.23 13.37
CA MET A 1 8.83 44.00 12.76
C MET A 1 7.34 43.97 13.06
N ALA A 2 6.49 44.28 12.07
CA ALA A 2 5.04 44.37 12.25
C ALA A 2 4.40 42.98 12.09
N GLY A 3 3.59 42.58 13.08
CA GLY A 3 2.86 41.31 13.10
C GLY A 3 1.77 41.26 12.04
N LEU A 4 1.53 40.06 11.50
CA LEU A 4 0.53 39.80 10.47
C LEU A 4 -0.89 40.11 10.99
N PRO A 5 -1.77 40.74 10.18
CA PRO A 5 -3.13 41.05 10.59
C PRO A 5 -3.96 39.77 10.78
N PRO A 6 -4.88 39.74 11.76
CA PRO A 6 -5.73 38.58 12.00
C PRO A 6 -6.70 38.32 10.83
N PRO A 7 -7.07 37.05 10.59
CA PRO A 7 -7.93 36.67 9.48
C PRO A 7 -9.34 37.28 9.63
N PRO A 8 -9.93 37.79 8.53
CA PRO A 8 -11.29 38.30 8.54
C PRO A 8 -12.30 37.18 8.82
N GLY A 9 -13.15 37.33 9.83
CA GLY A 9 -14.23 36.40 10.16
C GLY A 9 -14.21 35.81 11.58
N TRP A 10 -13.18 36.09 12.39
CA TRP A 10 -13.19 35.75 13.82
C TRP A 10 -13.86 36.86 14.65
N SER A 11 -15.19 36.84 14.72
CA SER A 11 -15.96 37.54 15.74
C SER A 11 -15.94 36.72 17.03
N GLY A 12 -14.84 36.78 17.78
CA GLY A 12 -14.81 36.31 19.16
C GLY A 12 -15.79 37.13 20.03
N PRO A 13 -16.47 36.53 21.02
CA PRO A 13 -17.40 37.27 21.86
C PRO A 13 -16.61 38.20 22.78
N MET A 14 -16.60 39.48 22.42
CA MET A 14 -16.27 40.58 23.32
C MET A 14 -17.47 40.79 24.25
N MET A 15 -17.49 40.06 25.36
CA MET A 15 -18.36 40.33 26.50
C MET A 15 -17.49 40.81 27.65
N ALA A 16 -17.20 42.11 27.64
CA ALA A 16 -16.81 42.84 28.83
C ALA A 16 -18.05 43.01 29.71
N GLY A 17 -17.99 42.51 30.95
CA GLY A 17 -19.01 42.78 31.99
C GLY A 17 -19.53 41.53 32.69
N ALA A 18 -18.89 41.12 33.78
CA ALA A 18 -19.46 40.17 34.73
C ALA A 18 -19.87 40.92 36.02
N PRO A 19 -21.17 40.96 36.39
CA PRO A 19 -21.60 41.18 37.76
C PRO A 19 -21.66 39.82 38.52
N PRO A 20 -21.61 39.82 39.86
CA PRO A 20 -21.43 38.61 40.66
C PRO A 20 -22.77 37.87 40.86
N GLY A 21 -22.77 36.54 40.70
CA GLY A 21 -23.94 35.71 41.02
C GLY A 21 -23.67 34.20 40.81
N PRO A 22 -23.82 33.35 41.84
CA PRO A 22 -23.57 31.92 41.73
C PRO A 22 -24.88 31.15 41.46
N SER A 23 -24.95 30.44 40.33
CA SER A 23 -25.85 29.27 40.16
C SER A 23 -25.59 28.58 38.83
N VAL A 24 -24.55 27.73 38.77
CA VAL A 24 -24.43 26.68 37.77
C VAL A 24 -25.26 25.47 38.22
N PRO A 25 -26.16 24.90 37.40
CA PRO A 25 -26.73 23.59 37.71
C PRO A 25 -25.60 22.56 37.59
N LEU A 26 -25.30 21.90 38.71
CA LEU A 26 -24.32 20.82 38.79
C LEU A 26 -24.72 19.70 37.83
N THR A 27 -24.05 19.61 36.68
CA THR A 27 -24.05 18.38 35.89
C THR A 27 -23.30 17.34 36.71
N ALA A 28 -24.03 16.37 37.26
CA ALA A 28 -23.45 15.30 38.06
C ALA A 28 -22.31 14.61 37.26
N PRO A 29 -21.15 14.34 37.87
CA PRO A 29 -20.08 13.62 37.19
C PRO A 29 -20.58 12.22 36.82
N PRO A 30 -20.29 11.72 35.60
CA PRO A 30 -20.68 10.39 35.20
C PRO A 30 -20.08 9.34 36.16
N PRO A 31 -20.80 8.25 36.48
CA PRO A 31 -20.34 7.27 37.44
C PRO A 31 -18.99 6.65 37.02
N PRO A 32 -18.06 6.39 37.97
CA PRO A 32 -16.77 5.78 37.67
C PRO A 32 -17.00 4.38 37.10
N GLY A 33 -16.79 4.22 35.79
CA GLY A 33 -17.04 2.96 35.07
C GLY A 33 -18.06 3.05 33.94
N TYR A 34 -18.65 4.22 33.66
CA TYR A 34 -19.49 4.40 32.46
C TYR A 34 -18.63 4.31 31.19
N ARG A 35 -18.51 3.10 30.65
CA ARG A 35 -18.12 2.89 29.24
C ARG A 35 -19.40 3.11 28.43
N PRO A 36 -19.57 4.22 27.70
CA PRO A 36 -20.69 4.31 26.76
C PRO A 36 -20.61 3.06 25.87
N ALA A 37 -21.74 2.35 25.75
CA ALA A 37 -21.84 1.19 24.88
C ALA A 37 -21.24 1.58 23.52
N ALA A 38 -20.27 0.79 23.04
CA ALA A 38 -19.54 1.12 21.83
C ALA A 38 -20.54 1.51 20.75
N ASP A 39 -20.58 2.80 20.42
CA ASP A 39 -21.59 3.34 19.54
C ASP A 39 -21.48 2.53 18.23
N PRO A 40 -22.56 1.90 17.73
CA PRO A 40 -22.51 1.13 16.50
C PRO A 40 -21.96 1.96 15.32
N GLN A 41 -22.01 3.29 15.39
CA GLN A 41 -21.30 4.18 14.47
C GLN A 41 -19.79 4.18 14.68
N ALA A 42 -19.29 4.19 15.92
CA ALA A 42 -17.86 4.12 16.23
C ALA A 42 -17.23 2.81 15.72
N VAL A 43 -17.93 1.68 15.83
CA VAL A 43 -17.48 0.38 15.30
C VAL A 43 -17.35 0.42 13.76
N LYS A 44 -18.34 1.00 13.07
CA LYS A 44 -18.31 1.18 11.61
C LYS A 44 -17.16 2.10 11.17
N LEU A 45 -16.91 3.17 11.91
CA LEU A 45 -15.82 4.10 11.63
C LEU A 45 -14.45 3.44 11.83
N GLU A 46 -14.30 2.59 12.85
CA GLU A 46 -13.07 1.84 13.08
C GLU A 46 -12.79 0.83 11.96
N GLN A 47 -13.81 0.13 11.48
CA GLN A 47 -13.71 -0.78 10.33
C GLN A 47 -13.30 -0.02 9.07
N LYS A 48 -13.96 1.11 8.78
CA LYS A 48 -13.65 1.96 7.63
C LYS A 48 -12.21 2.47 7.68
N LYS A 49 -11.72 2.86 8.86
CA LYS A 49 -10.32 3.25 9.07
C LYS A 49 -9.36 2.10 8.74
N LYS A 50 -9.62 0.89 9.23
CA LYS A 50 -8.79 -0.29 8.97
C LYS A 50 -8.74 -0.63 7.48
N GLU A 51 -9.88 -0.59 6.80
CA GLU A 51 -9.97 -0.84 5.36
C GLU A 51 -9.26 0.23 4.53
N TRP A 52 -9.41 1.50 4.92
CA TRP A 52 -8.73 2.61 4.26
C TRP A 52 -7.21 2.47 4.38
N LEU A 53 -6.69 2.21 5.59
CA LEU A 53 -5.26 1.99 5.81
C LEU A 53 -4.72 0.79 5.04
N ARG A 54 -5.47 -0.33 5.00
CA ARG A 54 -5.12 -1.51 4.19
C ARG A 54 -5.00 -1.15 2.70
N THR A 55 -5.96 -0.37 2.21
CA THR A 55 -6.02 0.04 0.81
C THR A 55 -4.89 1.00 0.47
N GLN A 56 -4.59 1.96 1.34
CA GLN A 56 -3.47 2.89 1.19
C GLN A 56 -2.13 2.15 1.16
N LYS A 57 -1.88 1.27 2.13
CA LYS A 57 -0.66 0.46 2.20
C LYS A 57 -0.47 -0.45 0.99
N SER A 58 -1.56 -0.99 0.46
CA SER A 58 -1.55 -1.78 -0.77
C SER A 58 -1.22 -0.90 -1.99
N ARG A 59 -1.95 0.21 -2.18
CA ARG A 59 -1.82 1.07 -3.37
C ARG A 59 -0.45 1.74 -3.49
N PHE A 60 0.10 2.21 -2.38
CA PHE A 60 1.37 2.94 -2.34
C PHE A 60 2.53 2.11 -1.79
N GLY A 61 2.38 0.77 -1.74
CA GLY A 61 3.47 -0.12 -1.38
C GLY A 61 4.62 -0.04 -2.37
N GLU A 62 5.84 -0.24 -1.89
CA GLU A 62 7.08 -0.08 -2.66
C GLU A 62 7.13 -0.93 -3.92
N LYS A 63 6.50 -2.12 -3.90
CA LYS A 63 6.34 -3.00 -5.06
C LYS A 63 5.58 -2.38 -6.24
N ARG A 64 4.80 -1.32 -5.99
CA ARG A 64 3.99 -0.63 -6.99
C ARG A 64 4.51 0.77 -7.31
N LYS A 65 5.64 1.17 -6.70
CA LYS A 65 6.28 2.44 -7.01
C LYS A 65 6.88 2.38 -8.41
N GLY A 66 6.72 3.45 -9.19
CA GLY A 66 7.37 3.56 -10.49
C GLY A 66 8.89 3.38 -10.35
N GLY A 67 9.46 2.51 -11.19
CA GLY A 67 10.87 2.11 -11.09
C GLY A 67 11.15 0.94 -10.16
N PHE A 68 10.14 0.36 -9.51
CA PHE A 68 10.29 -0.92 -8.82
C PHE A 68 10.59 -2.02 -9.84
N VAL A 69 11.81 -2.54 -9.79
CA VAL A 69 12.20 -3.75 -10.52
C VAL A 69 11.81 -4.93 -9.64
N GLU A 70 10.63 -5.50 -9.90
CA GLU A 70 10.28 -6.78 -9.28
C GLU A 70 11.19 -7.87 -9.84
N THR A 71 11.74 -8.66 -8.92
CA THR A 71 12.48 -9.91 -9.08
C THR A 71 13.97 -9.81 -9.46
N GLN A 72 14.79 -10.12 -8.46
CA GLN A 72 16.06 -10.82 -8.65
C GLN A 72 15.77 -12.18 -9.31
N LYS A 73 16.57 -12.56 -10.31
CA LYS A 73 16.50 -13.89 -10.90
C LYS A 73 16.85 -14.91 -9.81
N SER A 74 15.89 -15.73 -9.42
CA SER A 74 16.11 -16.82 -8.48
C SER A 74 16.95 -17.91 -9.13
N ASP A 75 17.88 -18.50 -8.37
CA ASP A 75 18.62 -19.67 -8.83
C ASP A 75 17.67 -20.86 -8.97
N MET A 76 17.66 -21.49 -10.13
CA MET A 76 16.81 -22.64 -10.45
C MET A 76 17.66 -23.91 -10.43
N PRO A 77 17.12 -25.05 -9.97
CA PRO A 77 17.91 -26.28 -9.89
C PRO A 77 18.43 -26.67 -11.29
N PRO A 78 19.69 -27.11 -11.40
CA PRO A 78 20.31 -27.43 -12.69
C PRO A 78 19.61 -28.59 -13.43
N GLU A 79 18.90 -29.45 -12.69
CA GLU A 79 18.06 -30.51 -13.25
C GLU A 79 16.94 -29.98 -14.16
N HIS A 80 16.46 -28.75 -13.92
CA HIS A 80 15.42 -28.14 -14.74
C HIS A 80 15.90 -27.96 -16.19
N LEU A 81 17.10 -27.42 -16.38
CA LEU A 81 17.71 -27.27 -17.70
C LEU A 81 18.03 -28.62 -18.35
N ARG A 82 18.59 -29.56 -17.57
CA ARG A 82 18.88 -30.92 -18.05
C ARG A 82 17.63 -31.61 -18.59
N LYS A 83 16.51 -31.47 -17.87
CA LYS A 83 15.22 -32.05 -18.26
C LYS A 83 14.69 -31.41 -19.55
N ILE A 84 14.71 -30.08 -19.66
CA ILE A 84 14.26 -29.36 -20.87
C ILE A 84 15.06 -29.80 -22.10
N VAL A 85 16.39 -29.82 -22.02
CA VAL A 85 17.24 -30.22 -23.14
C VAL A 85 16.98 -31.67 -23.55
N LYS A 86 16.87 -32.58 -22.56
CA LYS A 86 16.57 -34.00 -22.81
C LYS A 86 15.20 -34.20 -23.45
N ASP A 87 14.18 -33.46 -23.01
CA ASP A 87 12.81 -33.62 -23.49
C ASP A 87 12.61 -33.03 -24.89
N ILE A 88 13.33 -31.95 -25.23
CA ILE A 88 13.33 -31.35 -26.56
C ILE A 88 14.06 -32.26 -27.55
N GLY A 89 15.24 -32.78 -27.17
CA GLY A 89 16.04 -33.67 -28.00
C GLY A 89 16.37 -33.06 -29.36
N ASP A 90 15.77 -33.60 -30.42
CA ASP A 90 15.97 -33.20 -31.81
C ASP A 90 14.94 -32.18 -32.33
N VAL A 91 14.06 -31.66 -31.46
CA VAL A 91 12.97 -30.74 -31.80
C VAL A 91 12.01 -31.29 -32.87
N SER A 92 12.02 -32.60 -33.16
CA SER A 92 11.18 -33.18 -34.21
C SER A 92 9.69 -33.24 -33.82
N GLN A 93 9.42 -33.36 -32.52
CA GLN A 93 8.08 -33.56 -31.98
C GLN A 93 7.20 -32.31 -32.17
N LYS A 94 5.94 -32.52 -32.60
CA LYS A 94 4.98 -31.44 -32.88
C LYS A 94 4.76 -30.49 -31.70
N LYS A 95 4.86 -30.98 -30.46
CA LYS A 95 4.68 -30.17 -29.24
C LYS A 95 5.72 -29.04 -29.09
N PHE A 96 6.89 -29.16 -29.73
CA PHE A 96 7.93 -28.13 -29.72
C PHE A 96 7.93 -27.27 -30.99
N SER A 97 6.88 -27.35 -31.82
CA SER A 97 6.81 -26.57 -33.08
C SER A 97 6.86 -25.06 -32.86
N ALA A 98 6.31 -24.57 -31.74
CA ALA A 98 6.34 -23.15 -31.38
C ALA A 98 7.77 -22.67 -31.07
N ASP A 99 8.58 -23.53 -30.45
CA ASP A 99 9.93 -23.19 -29.97
C ASP A 99 10.99 -23.31 -31.08
N LYS A 100 10.69 -23.98 -32.21
CA LYS A 100 11.60 -24.14 -33.35
C LYS A 100 12.19 -22.82 -33.83
N ARG A 101 11.36 -21.78 -33.95
CA ARG A 101 11.81 -20.45 -34.39
C ARG A 101 12.79 -19.82 -33.38
N ALA A 102 12.52 -19.97 -32.09
CA ALA A 102 13.41 -19.49 -31.04
C ALA A 102 14.74 -20.25 -31.03
N TYR A 103 14.69 -21.58 -31.18
CA TYR A 103 15.89 -22.44 -31.23
C TYR A 103 16.78 -22.12 -32.44
N LEU A 104 16.20 -21.83 -33.61
CA LEU A 104 16.97 -21.38 -34.76
C LEU A 104 17.54 -19.96 -34.55
N GLY A 105 16.78 -19.06 -33.91
CA GLY A 105 17.23 -17.69 -33.63
C GLY A 105 18.39 -17.64 -32.62
N SER A 106 18.43 -18.56 -31.66
CA SER A 106 19.50 -18.61 -30.66
C SER A 106 20.86 -19.03 -31.25
N LEU A 107 20.88 -19.71 -32.41
CA LEU A 107 22.12 -20.07 -33.10
C LEU A 107 23.00 -18.85 -33.41
N LYS A 108 22.39 -17.66 -33.57
CA LYS A 108 23.12 -16.39 -33.75
C LYS A 108 24.14 -16.12 -32.62
N TYR A 109 23.86 -16.62 -31.42
CA TYR A 109 24.69 -16.40 -30.24
C TYR A 109 25.69 -17.55 -29.98
N MET A 110 25.70 -18.62 -30.79
CA MET A 110 26.66 -19.73 -30.61
C MET A 110 28.09 -19.34 -30.97
N ALA A 111 28.28 -18.40 -31.89
CA ALA A 111 29.59 -17.92 -32.33
C ALA A 111 30.02 -16.65 -31.59
N TYR A 112 29.40 -16.35 -30.44
CA TYR A 112 29.83 -15.23 -29.59
C TYR A 112 30.99 -15.70 -28.71
N ASP A 113 32.18 -15.79 -29.31
CA ASP A 113 33.46 -15.84 -28.60
C ASP A 113 34.05 -14.42 -28.53
N PRO A 114 33.81 -13.66 -27.45
CA PRO A 114 34.84 -12.80 -26.90
C PRO A 114 35.58 -13.63 -25.85
N GLU A 115 36.89 -13.83 -26.04
CA GLU A 115 37.77 -14.14 -24.91
C GLU A 115 37.53 -13.20 -23.71
#